data_AF-A0A0J6G4T7-F1
#
_entry.id   AF-A0A0J6G4T7-F1
#
_cell.length_a   1.000
_cell.length_b   1.000
_cell.length_c   1.000
_cell.angle_alpha   90.00
_cell.angle_beta   90.00
_cell.angle_gamma   90.00
#
_symmetry.space_group_name_H-M   'P 1'
#
loop_
_entity.id
_entity.type
_entity.pdbx_description
1 polymer ?
#
loop_
_entity_poly.entity_id
_entity_poly.type
_entity_poly.pdbx_seq_one_letter_code
_entity_poly.pdbx_strand_id
1 'polypeptide(L)'
;MRRGTTALWAATFLLLGGCKDKAADAPAAAQTPATASAPAAPADTSAAAQPAAAEVPAPGQVLADIYGAKGDGSASYAIDNGAVASFWYGDRFDLGGKQYYTGFANATGGKYDKPADKAEEQDLPDPAATVSISQATYVLDSAGGKPTWTLFHAQRWAGDFGADGKADTLDEQRKPQSIETKDGHLLLALPTTRFADGITSAGFAVFTFDPNKNDLGDYKGWVYLGTVAAGEDNSAACDDQGTMKCATSTGTLSFVAPTSGSVPSLRVALQGTAVEGPGKVRTLGPADAVTYTYDPAKQQYTPPLDR
;
A
#
# COMPACT_ATOMS: atom_id res chain seq x y z
N MET A 1 -5.66 -53.05 -24.96
CA MET A 1 -4.88 -54.31 -25.06
C MET A 1 -4.05 -54.48 -23.78
N ARG A 2 -3.36 -55.63 -23.63
CA ARG A 2 -2.22 -55.95 -22.73
C ARG A 2 -1.28 -54.75 -22.46
N ARG A 3 -0.45 -54.64 -21.40
CA ARG A 3 -0.10 -55.39 -20.15
C ARG A 3 0.72 -54.37 -19.27
N GLY A 4 1.06 -54.56 -17.99
CA GLY A 4 0.93 -55.69 -17.06
C GLY A 4 1.47 -55.32 -15.65
N THR A 5 1.65 -56.31 -14.78
CA THR A 5 1.85 -56.19 -13.31
C THR A 5 3.30 -56.37 -12.83
N THR A 6 3.71 -55.69 -11.73
CA THR A 6 4.58 -56.10 -10.59
C THR A 6 5.09 -54.86 -9.81
N ALA A 7 5.71 -54.92 -8.61
CA ALA A 7 5.50 -55.72 -7.38
C ALA A 7 6.36 -55.11 -6.23
N LEU A 8 6.13 -55.53 -4.97
CA LEU A 8 6.92 -55.13 -3.80
C LEU A 8 8.41 -55.50 -3.92
N TRP A 9 9.27 -54.76 -3.23
CA TRP A 9 10.31 -55.34 -2.33
C TRP A 9 10.58 -54.40 -1.15
N ALA A 10 10.95 -54.96 -0.01
CA ALA A 10 11.34 -54.24 1.21
C ALA A 10 12.55 -54.93 1.85
N ALA A 11 13.44 -54.17 2.49
CA ALA A 11 14.61 -54.73 3.18
C ALA A 11 15.00 -53.89 4.41
N THR A 12 15.01 -54.51 5.58
CA THR A 12 15.48 -53.97 6.86
C THR A 12 16.76 -54.70 7.27
N PHE A 13 17.71 -54.05 7.94
CA PHE A 13 18.92 -54.70 8.47
C PHE A 13 19.25 -54.29 9.93
N LEU A 14 19.98 -55.17 10.64
CA LEU A 14 20.17 -55.23 12.11
C LEU A 14 21.54 -55.83 12.46
N LEU A 15 22.06 -55.83 13.71
CA LEU A 15 21.53 -55.31 14.99
C LEU A 15 22.16 -53.94 15.33
N LEU A 16 22.85 -53.57 16.44
CA LEU A 16 23.39 -54.16 17.70
C LEU A 16 23.33 -53.05 18.79
N GLY A 17 23.45 -53.26 20.11
CA GLY A 17 23.54 -54.49 20.92
C GLY A 17 24.08 -54.18 22.35
N GLY A 18 23.44 -54.70 23.42
CA GLY A 18 23.82 -54.54 24.85
C GLY A 18 22.94 -53.53 25.62
N CYS A 19 22.18 -53.85 26.68
CA CYS A 19 22.47 -54.46 28.00
C CYS A 19 22.95 -53.45 29.07
N LYS A 20 22.41 -53.41 30.30
CA LYS A 20 21.19 -54.04 30.89
C LYS A 20 20.80 -53.36 32.23
N ASP A 21 19.63 -53.71 32.77
CA ASP A 21 18.93 -53.06 33.90
C ASP A 21 19.40 -53.46 35.34
N LYS A 22 19.11 -52.58 36.34
CA LYS A 22 18.16 -52.83 37.47
C LYS A 22 18.61 -52.55 38.93
N ALA A 23 17.75 -51.77 39.61
CA ALA A 23 17.42 -51.73 41.07
C ALA A 23 18.31 -51.03 42.13
N ALA A 24 17.58 -50.29 42.98
CA ALA A 24 17.76 -49.82 44.37
C ALA A 24 18.82 -50.53 45.24
N ASP A 25 19.47 -49.87 46.21
CA ASP A 25 18.80 -49.32 47.41
C ASP A 25 19.47 -48.09 48.08
N ALA A 26 18.88 -47.60 49.18
CA ALA A 26 19.32 -46.45 50.00
C ALA A 26 20.38 -46.84 51.09
N PRO A 27 20.90 -45.97 52.00
CA PRO A 27 20.48 -44.59 52.34
C PRO A 27 21.58 -43.57 52.77
N ALA A 28 21.11 -42.38 53.17
CA ALA A 28 21.63 -41.48 54.24
C ALA A 28 23.02 -40.80 54.13
N ALA A 29 22.97 -39.52 53.72
CA ALA A 29 23.49 -38.35 54.43
C ALA A 29 24.91 -38.34 55.07
N ALA A 30 25.80 -37.54 54.47
CA ALA A 30 26.79 -36.73 55.20
C ALA A 30 26.87 -35.33 54.54
N GLN A 31 27.24 -34.30 55.31
CA GLN A 31 27.25 -32.90 54.87
C GLN A 31 28.65 -32.43 54.46
N THR A 32 28.74 -31.55 53.45
CA THR A 32 29.98 -30.87 53.05
C THR A 32 29.81 -29.35 53.26
N PRO A 33 30.82 -28.60 53.77
CA PRO A 33 30.62 -27.21 54.18
C PRO A 33 30.45 -26.22 53.01
N ALA A 34 29.88 -25.05 53.32
CA ALA A 34 29.82 -23.93 52.40
C ALA A 34 31.18 -23.18 52.32
N THR A 35 31.53 -22.72 51.12
CA THR A 35 32.61 -21.75 50.87
C THR A 35 32.03 -20.60 50.05
N ALA A 36 32.40 -19.35 50.34
CA ALA A 36 31.66 -18.18 49.89
C ALA A 36 31.96 -17.73 48.44
N SER A 37 30.88 -17.50 47.69
CA SER A 37 30.65 -16.45 46.69
C SER A 37 31.84 -15.78 45.98
N ALA A 38 31.90 -15.98 44.66
CA ALA A 38 32.13 -14.88 43.73
C ALA A 38 30.75 -14.34 43.26
N PRO A 39 30.55 -13.02 43.07
CA PRO A 39 29.26 -12.50 42.65
C PRO A 39 28.97 -12.83 41.19
N ALA A 40 27.80 -13.41 40.93
CA ALA A 40 27.27 -13.49 39.57
C ALA A 40 26.92 -12.08 39.07
N ALA A 41 27.22 -11.79 37.80
CA ALA A 41 26.68 -10.61 37.15
C ALA A 41 25.14 -10.70 37.13
N PRO A 42 24.41 -9.60 37.36
CA PRO A 42 22.95 -9.63 37.32
C PRO A 42 22.49 -10.01 35.92
N ALA A 43 21.55 -10.95 35.82
CA ALA A 43 20.86 -11.24 34.57
C ALA A 43 19.88 -10.07 34.29
N ASP A 44 20.08 -9.36 33.17
CA ASP A 44 19.30 -8.19 32.79
C ASP A 44 17.82 -8.52 32.59
N THR A 45 17.06 -8.41 33.68
CA THR A 45 15.64 -8.77 33.75
C THR A 45 14.78 -7.55 33.40
N SER A 46 15.03 -6.96 32.22
CA SER A 46 14.19 -5.89 31.68
C SER A 46 14.22 -5.75 30.15
N ALA A 47 14.13 -6.87 29.44
CA ALA A 47 13.53 -6.86 28.10
C ALA A 47 12.00 -6.71 28.26
N ALA A 48 11.54 -5.52 28.63
CA ALA A 48 10.12 -5.21 28.68
C ALA A 48 9.54 -5.36 27.27
N ALA A 49 8.76 -6.41 27.05
CA ALA A 49 8.14 -6.66 25.75
C ALA A 49 7.28 -5.45 25.36
N GLN A 50 7.64 -4.78 24.26
CA GLN A 50 6.79 -3.75 23.68
C GLN A 50 5.42 -4.38 23.42
N PRO A 51 4.31 -3.74 23.81
CA PRO A 51 2.99 -4.30 23.56
C PRO A 51 2.84 -4.48 22.05
N ALA A 52 2.48 -5.69 21.62
CA ALA A 52 2.29 -5.99 20.21
C ALA A 52 1.25 -5.01 19.64
N ALA A 53 1.67 -4.17 18.70
CA ALA A 53 0.81 -3.15 18.12
C ALA A 53 -0.39 -3.84 17.46
N ALA A 54 -1.60 -3.37 17.72
CA ALA A 54 -2.83 -3.98 17.22
C ALA A 54 -2.74 -4.23 15.72
N GLU A 55 -3.00 -5.46 15.28
CA GLU A 55 -3.01 -5.86 13.88
C GLU A 55 -4.05 -5.04 13.11
N VAL A 56 -3.74 -4.62 11.87
CA VAL A 56 -4.69 -3.83 11.07
C VAL A 56 -5.90 -4.67 10.65
N PRO A 57 -7.08 -4.07 10.44
CA PRO A 57 -8.15 -4.68 9.66
C PRO A 57 -7.62 -5.25 8.34
N ALA A 58 -7.83 -6.55 8.12
CA ALA A 58 -7.38 -7.24 6.91
C ALA A 58 -8.10 -6.72 5.64
N PRO A 59 -7.50 -6.86 4.44
CA PRO A 59 -8.09 -6.39 3.18
C PRO A 59 -9.57 -6.73 2.96
N GLY A 60 -10.00 -7.96 3.26
CA GLY A 60 -11.40 -8.37 3.13
C GLY A 60 -12.34 -7.72 4.16
N GLN A 61 -11.85 -7.32 5.33
CA GLN A 61 -12.61 -6.54 6.31
C GLN A 61 -12.74 -5.08 5.87
N VAL A 62 -11.67 -4.48 5.34
CA VAL A 62 -11.69 -3.15 4.73
C VAL A 62 -12.74 -3.08 3.62
N LEU A 63 -12.76 -4.05 2.70
CA LEU A 63 -13.78 -4.13 1.65
C LEU A 63 -15.20 -4.32 2.22
N ALA A 64 -15.37 -5.16 3.24
CA ALA A 64 -16.68 -5.35 3.88
C ALA A 64 -17.20 -4.06 4.54
N ASP A 65 -16.34 -3.28 5.19
CA ASP A 65 -16.70 -2.01 5.83
C ASP A 65 -16.99 -0.88 4.81
N ILE A 66 -16.32 -0.89 3.64
CA ILE A 66 -16.61 0.05 2.53
C ILE A 66 -17.96 -0.28 1.86
N TYR A 67 -18.17 -1.55 1.51
CA TYR A 67 -19.25 -1.92 0.60
C TYR A 67 -20.49 -2.47 1.33
N GLY A 68 -20.42 -2.80 2.63
CA GLY A 68 -21.53 -3.36 3.42
C GLY A 68 -21.91 -4.80 3.04
N ALA A 69 -21.43 -5.30 1.89
CA ALA A 69 -21.56 -6.68 1.46
C ALA A 69 -20.44 -7.52 2.08
N LYS A 70 -20.81 -8.57 2.82
CA LYS A 70 -19.87 -9.58 3.31
C LYS A 70 -19.34 -10.40 2.13
N GLY A 71 -18.13 -10.06 1.67
CA GLY A 71 -17.40 -10.86 0.69
C GLY A 71 -16.92 -12.20 1.25
N ASP A 72 -16.11 -12.89 0.46
CA ASP A 72 -15.45 -14.15 0.83
C ASP A 72 -14.27 -13.96 1.81
N GLY A 73 -13.89 -12.72 2.10
CA GLY A 73 -12.75 -12.35 2.94
C GLY A 73 -11.44 -12.15 2.16
N SER A 74 -11.47 -12.28 0.83
CA SER A 74 -10.33 -12.00 -0.05
C SER A 74 -10.03 -10.50 -0.15
N ALA A 75 -8.92 -10.18 -0.82
CA ALA A 75 -8.55 -8.80 -1.17
C ALA A 75 -9.22 -8.29 -2.47
N SER A 76 -10.07 -9.07 -3.14
CA SER A 76 -10.78 -8.63 -4.36
C SER A 76 -12.02 -9.47 -4.64
N TYR A 77 -13.21 -8.85 -4.68
CA TYR A 77 -14.47 -9.54 -4.97
C TYR A 77 -15.49 -8.68 -5.72
N ALA A 78 -16.48 -9.34 -6.34
CA ALA A 78 -17.57 -8.67 -7.05
C ALA A 78 -18.57 -8.04 -6.06
N ILE A 79 -18.88 -6.76 -6.27
CA ILE A 79 -19.83 -5.98 -5.50
C ILE A 79 -21.15 -5.78 -6.27
N ASP A 80 -22.05 -4.94 -5.74
CA ASP A 80 -23.27 -4.51 -6.42
C ASP A 80 -22.99 -4.03 -7.86
N ASN A 81 -24.00 -4.13 -8.74
CA ASN A 81 -23.87 -3.82 -10.17
C ASN A 81 -22.81 -4.65 -10.93
N GLY A 82 -22.15 -5.62 -10.28
CA GLY A 82 -21.13 -6.48 -10.90
C GLY A 82 -19.82 -5.77 -11.22
N ALA A 83 -19.54 -4.62 -10.59
CA ALA A 83 -18.18 -4.11 -10.49
C ALA A 83 -17.32 -5.06 -9.64
N VAL A 84 -16.00 -5.03 -9.83
CA VAL A 84 -15.05 -5.73 -8.95
C VAL A 84 -14.37 -4.69 -8.06
N ALA A 85 -14.49 -4.86 -6.74
CA ALA A 85 -13.76 -4.06 -5.76
C ALA A 85 -12.50 -4.80 -5.32
N SER A 86 -11.36 -4.10 -5.27
CA SER A 86 -10.06 -4.66 -4.89
C SER A 86 -9.37 -3.74 -3.89
N PHE A 87 -8.82 -4.32 -2.81
CA PHE A 87 -7.93 -3.60 -1.91
C PHE A 87 -6.68 -3.14 -2.67
N TRP A 88 -6.22 -1.92 -2.40
CA TRP A 88 -5.13 -1.28 -3.14
C TRP A 88 -3.96 -0.89 -2.24
N TYR A 89 -4.22 -0.25 -1.10
CA TYR A 89 -3.17 0.14 -0.16
C TYR A 89 -3.67 0.25 1.27
N GLY A 90 -2.78 0.16 2.26
CA GLY A 90 -3.09 0.35 3.67
C GLY A 90 -2.04 1.21 4.37
N ASP A 91 -2.42 2.40 4.83
CA ASP A 91 -1.53 3.35 5.51
C ASP A 91 -1.78 3.43 7.02
N ARG A 92 -0.72 3.65 7.80
CA ARG A 92 -0.79 3.94 9.25
C ARG A 92 -0.14 5.29 9.52
N PHE A 93 -0.87 6.20 10.15
CA PHE A 93 -0.37 7.54 10.46
C PHE A 93 -0.85 8.04 11.83
N ASP A 94 -0.04 8.90 12.45
CA ASP A 94 -0.42 9.73 13.58
C ASP A 94 -0.94 11.09 13.04
N LEU A 95 -2.07 11.58 13.55
CA LEU A 95 -2.61 12.90 13.22
C LEU A 95 -3.36 13.47 14.45
N GLY A 96 -3.11 14.73 14.81
CA GLY A 96 -3.81 15.37 15.94
C GLY A 96 -3.68 14.63 17.28
N GLY A 97 -2.60 13.85 17.47
CA GLY A 97 -2.37 13.00 18.66
C GLY A 97 -3.16 11.68 18.68
N LYS A 98 -3.78 11.26 17.57
CA LYS A 98 -4.47 9.97 17.41
C LYS A 98 -3.77 9.10 16.36
N GLN A 99 -3.85 7.78 16.55
CA GLN A 99 -3.39 6.81 15.56
C GLN A 99 -4.53 6.36 14.67
N TYR A 100 -4.28 6.44 13.36
CA TYR A 100 -5.20 6.06 12.30
C TYR A 100 -4.61 4.94 11.44
N TYR A 101 -5.51 4.14 10.87
CA TYR A 101 -5.23 3.22 9.78
C TYR A 101 -6.26 3.48 8.68
N THR A 102 -5.84 3.63 7.43
CA THR A 102 -6.75 3.73 6.28
C THR A 102 -6.45 2.62 5.30
N GLY A 103 -7.44 1.76 5.06
CA GLY A 103 -7.43 0.81 3.97
C GLY A 103 -8.12 1.41 2.75
N PHE A 104 -7.36 1.63 1.68
CA PHE A 104 -7.86 2.08 0.38
C PHE A 104 -8.19 0.88 -0.52
N ALA A 105 -9.25 1.02 -1.30
CA ALA A 105 -9.67 0.05 -2.31
C ALA A 105 -10.08 0.77 -3.60
N ASN A 106 -9.88 0.14 -4.74
CA ASN A 106 -10.49 0.58 -6.00
C ASN A 106 -11.74 -0.24 -6.32
N ALA A 107 -12.63 0.29 -7.16
CA ALA A 107 -13.64 -0.50 -7.84
C ALA A 107 -13.81 -0.06 -9.30
N THR A 108 -13.92 -1.05 -10.19
CA THR A 108 -14.19 -0.85 -11.61
C THR A 108 -15.56 -0.19 -11.84
N GLY A 109 -15.79 0.36 -13.04
CA GLY A 109 -17.15 0.58 -13.51
C GLY A 109 -17.98 -0.71 -13.43
N GLY A 110 -19.26 -0.57 -13.12
CA GLY A 110 -20.23 -1.68 -13.11
C GLY A 110 -20.67 -2.07 -14.52
N LYS A 111 -21.19 -3.28 -14.67
CA LYS A 111 -21.66 -3.80 -15.98
C LYS A 111 -22.88 -3.07 -16.56
N TYR A 112 -23.45 -2.14 -15.80
CA TYR A 112 -24.58 -1.29 -16.17
C TYR A 112 -24.18 0.17 -16.44
N ASP A 113 -22.91 0.53 -16.23
CA ASP A 113 -22.42 1.89 -16.52
C ASP A 113 -22.06 2.05 -18.01
N LYS A 114 -21.88 0.92 -18.74
CA LYS A 114 -22.05 0.88 -20.19
C LYS A 114 -23.56 0.90 -20.52
N PRO A 115 -24.02 1.75 -21.48
CA PRO A 115 -25.33 1.62 -22.09
C PRO A 115 -25.61 0.19 -22.57
N ALA A 116 -26.86 -0.27 -22.48
CA ALA A 116 -27.20 -1.69 -22.72
C ALA A 116 -26.90 -2.16 -24.15
N ASP A 117 -26.89 -1.24 -25.11
CA ASP A 117 -26.48 -1.43 -26.51
C ASP A 117 -24.96 -1.58 -26.71
N LYS A 118 -24.14 -1.29 -25.68
CA LYS A 118 -22.67 -1.46 -25.68
C LYS A 118 -22.16 -2.47 -24.63
N ALA A 119 -23.06 -3.21 -23.99
CA ALA A 119 -22.69 -4.21 -22.97
C ALA A 119 -21.99 -5.46 -23.56
N GLU A 120 -22.20 -5.76 -24.85
CA GLU A 120 -21.66 -6.96 -25.52
C GLU A 120 -20.40 -6.70 -26.35
N GLU A 121 -20.04 -5.43 -26.60
CA GLU A 121 -18.74 -5.09 -27.20
C GLU A 121 -17.62 -5.37 -26.19
N GLN A 122 -16.77 -6.35 -26.54
CA GLN A 122 -15.46 -6.62 -25.91
C GLN A 122 -14.42 -5.53 -26.24
N ASP A 123 -14.89 -4.30 -26.46
CA ASP A 123 -14.04 -3.13 -26.58
C ASP A 123 -13.19 -3.01 -25.31
N LEU A 124 -11.90 -2.80 -25.54
CA LEU A 124 -10.97 -2.33 -24.52
C LEU A 124 -11.60 -1.13 -23.80
N PRO A 125 -11.40 -0.99 -22.47
CA PRO A 125 -11.85 0.23 -21.79
C PRO A 125 -11.26 1.45 -22.49
N ASP A 126 -12.05 2.52 -22.59
CA ASP A 126 -11.56 3.84 -23.00
C ASP A 126 -10.27 4.14 -22.20
N PRO A 127 -9.15 4.50 -22.83
CA PRO A 127 -7.91 4.82 -22.10
C PRO A 127 -8.11 5.91 -21.05
N ALA A 128 -9.07 6.82 -21.26
CA ALA A 128 -9.46 7.85 -20.29
C ALA A 128 -10.36 7.35 -19.15
N ALA A 129 -10.82 6.08 -19.18
CA ALA A 129 -11.64 5.49 -18.14
C ALA A 129 -10.82 5.20 -16.87
N THR A 130 -11.36 5.62 -15.74
CA THR A 130 -10.79 5.47 -14.40
C THR A 130 -11.46 4.33 -13.64
N VAL A 131 -10.88 3.98 -12.48
CA VAL A 131 -11.61 3.30 -11.40
C VAL A 131 -12.07 4.32 -10.36
N SER A 132 -13.10 4.00 -9.61
CA SER A 132 -13.39 4.73 -8.36
C SER A 132 -12.35 4.33 -7.31
N ILE A 133 -11.87 5.29 -6.50
CA ILE A 133 -11.11 4.99 -5.27
C ILE A 133 -11.99 5.19 -4.04
N SER A 134 -11.93 4.24 -3.11
CA SER A 134 -12.74 4.11 -1.89
C SER A 134 -11.84 3.87 -0.68
N GLN A 135 -12.36 4.06 0.53
CA GLN A 135 -11.59 3.77 1.75
C GLN A 135 -12.44 3.41 2.96
N ALA A 136 -11.88 2.63 3.88
CA ALA A 136 -12.30 2.55 5.28
C ALA A 136 -11.15 3.01 6.20
N THR A 137 -11.47 3.98 7.07
CA THR A 137 -10.56 4.59 8.04
C THR A 137 -10.95 4.14 9.44
N TYR A 138 -9.95 3.76 10.21
CA TYR A 138 -10.07 3.26 11.57
C TYR A 138 -9.21 4.12 12.50
N VAL A 139 -9.65 4.30 13.73
CA VAL A 139 -8.87 4.93 14.82
C VAL A 139 -8.47 3.85 15.82
N LEU A 140 -7.24 3.92 16.34
CA LEU A 140 -6.80 3.03 17.42
C LEU A 140 -7.32 3.55 18.76
N ASP A 141 -8.04 2.71 19.49
CA ASP A 141 -8.57 2.99 20.82
C ASP A 141 -8.31 1.81 21.78
N SER A 142 -8.67 1.93 23.06
CA SER A 142 -8.42 0.93 24.11
C SER A 142 -9.70 0.21 24.55
N ALA A 143 -10.26 -0.62 23.67
CA ALA A 143 -11.45 -1.41 24.00
C ALA A 143 -11.12 -2.45 25.08
N GLY A 144 -11.71 -2.31 26.27
CA GLY A 144 -11.49 -3.22 27.40
C GLY A 144 -10.03 -3.27 27.89
N GLY A 145 -9.27 -2.20 27.70
CA GLY A 145 -7.84 -2.15 28.05
C GLY A 145 -6.91 -2.79 27.02
N LYS A 146 -7.39 -3.10 25.81
CA LYS A 146 -6.60 -3.63 24.70
C LYS A 146 -6.62 -2.69 23.50
N PRO A 147 -5.45 -2.35 22.91
CA PRO A 147 -5.38 -1.63 21.64
C PRO A 147 -6.23 -2.33 20.57
N THR A 148 -7.20 -1.60 20.01
CA THR A 148 -8.23 -2.11 19.10
C THR A 148 -8.55 -1.05 18.05
N TRP A 149 -8.53 -1.43 16.77
CA TRP A 149 -8.95 -0.55 15.68
C TRP A 149 -10.47 -0.48 15.58
N THR A 150 -11.03 0.71 15.72
CA THR A 150 -12.47 0.97 15.60
C THR A 150 -12.74 1.73 14.31
N LEU A 151 -13.73 1.29 13.53
CA LEU A 151 -14.12 1.97 12.28
C LEU A 151 -14.60 3.40 12.58
N PHE A 152 -13.92 4.37 11.99
CA PHE A 152 -14.17 5.80 12.18
C PHE A 152 -15.11 6.34 11.08
N HIS A 153 -14.82 6.00 9.83
CA HIS A 153 -15.62 6.33 8.65
C HIS A 153 -15.23 5.43 7.46
N ALA A 154 -16.19 5.13 6.58
CA ALA A 154 -15.94 4.47 5.31
C ALA A 154 -16.73 5.16 4.19
N GLN A 155 -16.17 5.19 2.98
CA GLN A 155 -16.79 5.81 1.81
C GLN A 155 -16.52 5.00 0.53
N ARG A 156 -17.57 4.82 -0.29
CA ARG A 156 -17.53 4.16 -1.62
C ARG A 156 -16.97 5.05 -2.76
N TRP A 157 -16.59 6.30 -2.46
CA TRP A 157 -15.96 7.21 -3.42
C TRP A 157 -15.20 8.32 -2.68
N ALA A 158 -13.92 8.48 -3.00
CA ALA A 158 -13.07 9.61 -2.64
C ALA A 158 -12.54 10.36 -3.88
N GLY A 159 -12.75 9.81 -5.08
CA GLY A 159 -12.37 10.37 -6.37
C GLY A 159 -12.26 9.29 -7.45
N ASP A 160 -11.85 9.73 -8.65
CA ASP A 160 -11.68 8.88 -9.83
C ASP A 160 -10.19 8.78 -10.18
N PHE A 161 -9.67 7.56 -10.27
CA PHE A 161 -8.24 7.23 -10.18
C PHE A 161 -7.77 6.33 -11.34
N GLY A 162 -6.49 6.41 -11.69
CA GLY A 162 -5.86 5.56 -12.70
C GLY A 162 -6.19 5.91 -14.17
N ALA A 163 -6.24 4.88 -15.01
CA ALA A 163 -6.51 4.90 -16.46
C ALA A 163 -6.80 3.47 -16.97
N ASP A 164 -7.19 3.30 -18.24
CA ASP A 164 -7.50 1.99 -18.85
C ASP A 164 -8.48 1.12 -18.05
N GLY A 165 -9.41 1.74 -17.31
CA GLY A 165 -10.34 1.08 -16.40
C GLY A 165 -9.70 0.42 -15.18
N LYS A 166 -8.47 0.83 -14.80
CA LYS A 166 -7.65 0.26 -13.72
C LYS A 166 -7.14 1.35 -12.77
N ALA A 167 -6.75 0.95 -11.56
CA ALA A 167 -5.95 1.77 -10.65
C ALA A 167 -4.51 1.93 -11.17
N ASP A 168 -3.82 3.03 -10.81
CA ASP A 168 -2.36 3.06 -10.97
C ASP A 168 -1.72 2.01 -10.05
N THR A 169 -0.62 1.41 -10.49
CA THR A 169 0.13 0.43 -9.70
C THR A 169 0.83 1.14 -8.54
N LEU A 170 0.88 0.54 -7.35
CA LEU A 170 1.66 1.07 -6.24
C LEU A 170 3.16 0.86 -6.50
N ASP A 171 3.97 1.89 -6.30
CA ASP A 171 5.43 1.76 -6.33
C ASP A 171 5.95 1.45 -4.92
N GLU A 172 6.25 0.17 -4.68
CA GLU A 172 6.79 -0.34 -3.40
C GLU A 172 8.26 0.03 -3.15
N GLN A 173 8.98 0.57 -4.14
CA GLN A 173 10.39 0.96 -4.01
C GLN A 173 10.53 2.37 -3.42
N ARG A 174 9.62 3.27 -3.80
CA ARG A 174 9.49 4.61 -3.21
C ARG A 174 8.65 4.54 -1.93
N LYS A 175 8.86 5.51 -1.03
CA LYS A 175 8.09 5.61 0.23
C LYS A 175 6.92 6.59 0.08
N PRO A 176 5.76 6.29 0.70
CA PRO A 176 4.75 7.29 1.04
C PRO A 176 5.38 8.53 1.68
N GLN A 177 4.82 9.69 1.37
CA GLN A 177 5.14 10.95 2.03
C GLN A 177 3.86 11.60 2.52
N SER A 178 3.88 12.18 3.72
CA SER A 178 2.73 12.89 4.27
C SER A 178 3.13 14.11 5.10
N ILE A 179 2.17 15.01 5.33
CA ILE A 179 2.32 16.20 6.16
C ILE A 179 0.97 16.59 6.80
N GLU A 180 1.00 17.04 8.05
CA GLU A 180 -0.15 17.71 8.68
C GLU A 180 -0.23 19.16 8.16
N THR A 181 -1.38 19.53 7.59
CA THR A 181 -1.63 20.88 7.04
C THR A 181 -1.96 21.88 8.16
N LYS A 182 -1.97 23.18 7.83
CA LYS A 182 -2.20 24.26 8.83
C LYS A 182 -3.59 24.23 9.50
N ASP A 183 -4.54 23.50 8.90
CA ASP A 183 -5.90 23.25 9.38
C ASP A 183 -6.07 21.85 10.03
N GLY A 184 -4.98 21.09 10.21
CA GLY A 184 -4.99 19.80 10.91
C GLY A 184 -5.45 18.61 10.08
N HIS A 185 -5.53 18.76 8.76
CA HIS A 185 -5.78 17.64 7.84
C HIS A 185 -4.45 16.91 7.56
N LEU A 186 -4.50 15.63 7.18
CA LEU A 186 -3.33 14.97 6.60
C LEU A 186 -3.35 15.16 5.08
N LEU A 187 -2.24 15.60 4.48
CA LEU A 187 -2.00 15.41 3.06
C LEU A 187 -1.05 14.22 2.87
N LEU A 188 -1.46 13.24 2.07
CA LEU A 188 -0.75 11.99 1.80
C LEU A 188 -0.45 11.88 0.29
N ALA A 189 0.79 11.51 -0.05
CA ALA A 189 1.26 11.27 -1.40
C ALA A 189 1.80 9.84 -1.51
N LEU A 190 1.08 8.99 -2.23
CA LEU A 190 1.38 7.57 -2.41
C LEU A 190 2.11 7.35 -3.74
N PRO A 191 3.33 6.80 -3.75
CA PRO A 191 4.07 6.50 -4.97
C PRO A 191 3.32 5.55 -5.89
N THR A 192 3.22 5.90 -7.17
CA THR A 192 2.57 5.07 -8.18
C THR A 192 3.40 4.93 -9.45
N THR A 193 3.11 3.89 -10.23
CA THR A 193 3.57 3.70 -11.60
C THR A 193 2.40 3.34 -12.53
N ARG A 194 2.50 3.81 -13.77
CA ARG A 194 1.65 3.42 -14.90
C ARG A 194 2.55 3.01 -16.06
N PHE A 195 2.12 2.05 -16.87
CA PHE A 195 2.81 1.68 -18.10
C PHE A 195 1.86 1.83 -19.30
N ALA A 196 2.21 2.68 -20.25
CA ALA A 196 1.47 2.94 -21.48
C ALA A 196 2.46 3.19 -22.63
N ASP A 197 2.16 2.70 -23.83
CA ASP A 197 2.93 2.92 -25.08
C ASP A 197 4.46 2.74 -24.99
N GLY A 198 4.94 1.86 -24.09
CA GLY A 198 6.36 1.59 -23.88
C GLY A 198 7.08 2.51 -22.90
N ILE A 199 6.34 3.40 -22.22
CA ILE A 199 6.82 4.30 -21.18
C ILE A 199 6.24 3.87 -19.83
N THR A 200 7.11 3.75 -18.83
CA THR A 200 6.71 3.66 -17.42
C THR A 200 6.71 5.04 -16.80
N SER A 201 5.54 5.65 -16.64
CA SER A 201 5.40 6.94 -15.94
C SER A 201 5.34 6.70 -14.44
N ALA A 202 6.28 7.29 -13.69
CA ALA A 202 6.25 7.35 -12.24
C ALA A 202 5.41 8.55 -11.80
N GLY A 203 4.61 8.38 -10.74
CA GLY A 203 3.81 9.45 -10.15
C GLY A 203 3.70 9.37 -8.64
N PHE A 204 2.96 10.30 -8.05
CA PHE A 204 2.42 10.18 -6.70
C PHE A 204 0.92 10.47 -6.75
N ALA A 205 0.08 9.52 -6.35
CA ALA A 205 -1.34 9.71 -6.13
C ALA A 205 -1.56 10.49 -4.83
N VAL A 206 -2.18 11.67 -4.91
CA VAL A 206 -2.30 12.59 -3.77
C VAL A 206 -3.69 12.55 -3.17
N PHE A 207 -3.78 12.52 -1.85
CA PHE A 207 -5.02 12.45 -1.09
C PHE A 207 -4.97 13.39 0.11
N THR A 208 -6.12 13.94 0.53
CA THR A 208 -6.27 14.65 1.81
C THR A 208 -7.25 13.91 2.72
N PHE A 209 -6.97 13.90 4.02
CA PHE A 209 -7.83 13.37 5.08
C PHE A 209 -8.24 14.47 6.06
N ASP A 210 -9.54 14.70 6.21
CA ASP A 210 -10.10 15.58 7.24
C ASP A 210 -10.50 14.75 8.48
N PRO A 211 -9.84 14.90 9.64
CA PRO A 211 -10.20 14.18 10.87
C PRO A 211 -11.48 14.73 11.55
N ASN A 212 -12.02 15.86 11.11
CA ASN A 212 -13.13 16.57 11.74
C ASN A 212 -14.50 16.04 11.28
N LYS A 213 -14.72 14.74 11.45
CA LYS A 213 -15.96 14.05 11.09
C LYS A 213 -17.20 14.80 11.55
N ASN A 214 -18.08 15.10 10.60
CA ASN A 214 -19.45 15.54 10.85
C ASN A 214 -20.41 14.34 10.71
N ASP A 215 -21.53 14.35 11.43
CA ASP A 215 -22.59 13.33 11.35
C ASP A 215 -23.83 13.84 10.56
N LEU A 216 -23.65 14.84 9.69
CA LEU A 216 -24.69 15.39 8.80
C LEU A 216 -24.89 14.54 7.51
N GLY A 217 -24.02 13.55 7.28
CA GLY A 217 -24.14 12.57 6.20
C GLY A 217 -23.47 12.97 4.87
N ASP A 218 -22.92 14.18 4.77
CA ASP A 218 -22.18 14.67 3.60
C ASP A 218 -20.65 14.62 3.78
N TYR A 219 -20.17 14.30 4.99
CA TYR A 219 -18.76 14.21 5.35
C TYR A 219 -17.99 13.27 4.42
N LYS A 220 -16.90 13.80 3.85
CA LYS A 220 -15.92 13.07 3.05
C LYS A 220 -14.63 13.00 3.86
N GLY A 221 -14.37 11.88 4.53
CA GLY A 221 -13.15 11.74 5.31
C GLY A 221 -11.90 11.88 4.44
N TRP A 222 -11.89 11.24 3.27
CA TRP A 222 -10.82 11.36 2.29
C TRP A 222 -11.31 11.97 0.97
N VAL A 223 -10.41 12.71 0.31
CA VAL A 223 -10.58 13.18 -1.08
C VAL A 223 -9.28 12.96 -1.84
N TYR A 224 -9.35 12.36 -3.03
CA TYR A 224 -8.26 12.23 -3.99
C TYR A 224 -8.10 13.53 -4.78
N LEU A 225 -6.86 14.00 -4.93
CA LEU A 225 -6.50 15.31 -5.47
C LEU A 225 -5.68 15.20 -6.76
N GLY A 226 -5.72 14.05 -7.44
CA GLY A 226 -4.96 13.77 -8.66
C GLY A 226 -3.61 13.07 -8.41
N THR A 227 -3.10 12.39 -9.45
CA THR A 227 -1.72 11.91 -9.52
C THR A 227 -0.84 13.02 -10.14
N VAL A 228 0.28 13.32 -9.50
CA VAL A 228 1.31 14.24 -10.03
C VAL A 228 2.50 13.45 -10.58
N ALA A 229 3.12 13.91 -11.67
CA ALA A 229 4.21 13.18 -12.33
C ALA A 229 5.54 13.27 -11.54
N ALA A 230 6.29 12.17 -11.58
CA ALA A 230 7.51 11.92 -10.80
C ALA A 230 8.62 11.24 -11.61
N GLY A 231 8.67 11.49 -12.91
CA GLY A 231 9.65 10.90 -13.83
C GLY A 231 9.04 9.83 -14.73
N GLU A 232 9.84 9.37 -15.68
CA GLU A 232 9.46 8.45 -16.75
C GLU A 232 10.64 7.55 -17.11
N ASP A 233 10.36 6.33 -17.56
CA ASP A 233 11.33 5.41 -18.16
C ASP A 233 10.81 4.86 -19.50
N ASN A 234 11.49 5.16 -20.61
CA ASN A 234 11.11 4.65 -21.94
C ASN A 234 11.89 3.38 -22.36
N SER A 235 12.52 2.70 -21.39
CA SER A 235 13.37 1.51 -21.61
C SER A 235 12.72 0.37 -22.40
N ALA A 236 11.39 0.31 -22.47
CA ALA A 236 10.64 -0.72 -23.21
C ALA A 236 10.37 -0.37 -24.69
N ALA A 237 10.60 0.88 -25.13
CA ALA A 237 10.40 1.33 -26.52
C ALA A 237 11.61 2.02 -27.16
N CYS A 238 12.65 2.33 -26.38
CA CYS A 238 13.86 2.99 -26.87
C CYS A 238 14.83 2.05 -27.63
N ASP A 239 15.73 2.66 -28.40
CA ASP A 239 16.91 2.01 -28.98
C ASP A 239 18.08 3.01 -28.99
N ASP A 240 19.22 2.60 -28.43
CA ASP A 240 20.45 3.39 -28.42
C ASP A 240 21.07 3.60 -29.81
N GLN A 241 20.69 2.79 -30.82
CA GLN A 241 21.01 3.06 -32.23
C GLN A 241 19.92 3.87 -32.95
N GLY A 242 18.70 3.89 -32.41
CA GLY A 242 17.51 4.47 -33.04
C GLY A 242 17.27 5.96 -32.77
N THR A 243 16.11 6.42 -33.23
CA THR A 243 15.64 7.82 -33.09
C THR A 243 15.05 8.10 -31.70
N MET A 244 14.44 7.11 -31.05
CA MET A 244 14.00 7.20 -29.65
C MET A 244 15.12 6.67 -28.75
N LYS A 245 15.93 7.57 -28.19
CA LYS A 245 17.00 7.22 -27.25
C LYS A 245 16.43 6.84 -25.89
N CYS A 246 17.16 5.99 -25.17
CA CYS A 246 16.80 5.56 -23.83
C CYS A 246 16.99 6.70 -22.82
N ALA A 247 15.92 7.01 -22.09
CA ALA A 247 15.84 8.08 -21.11
C ALA A 247 15.07 7.58 -19.88
N THR A 248 15.66 7.76 -18.71
CA THR A 248 15.11 7.31 -17.43
C THR A 248 15.27 8.43 -16.41
N SER A 249 14.17 8.82 -15.78
CA SER A 249 14.12 9.90 -14.80
C SER A 249 13.35 9.49 -13.55
N THR A 250 13.66 10.14 -12.42
CA THR A 250 12.99 9.87 -11.14
C THR A 250 12.86 11.16 -10.34
N GLY A 251 11.70 11.36 -9.72
CA GLY A 251 11.34 12.55 -8.96
C GLY A 251 11.29 12.30 -7.46
N THR A 252 11.99 13.14 -6.69
CA THR A 252 11.80 13.24 -5.24
C THR A 252 10.75 14.31 -4.95
N LEU A 253 9.61 13.92 -4.39
CA LEU A 253 8.57 14.85 -3.95
C LEU A 253 8.95 15.53 -2.62
N SER A 254 8.46 16.74 -2.43
CA SER A 254 8.59 17.56 -1.23
C SER A 254 7.40 18.50 -1.10
N PHE A 255 6.92 18.72 0.14
CA PHE A 255 5.84 19.66 0.42
C PHE A 255 6.38 21.08 0.59
N VAL A 256 5.85 22.03 -0.18
CA VAL A 256 6.20 23.45 -0.12
C VAL A 256 5.09 24.19 0.61
N ALA A 257 5.42 24.78 1.77
CA ALA A 257 4.46 25.48 2.61
C ALA A 257 3.74 26.61 1.85
N PRO A 258 2.41 26.72 1.94
CA PRO A 258 1.65 27.66 1.11
C PRO A 258 1.78 29.09 1.61
N THR A 259 1.88 30.02 0.66
CA THR A 259 1.86 31.48 0.87
C THR A 259 0.51 31.98 1.38
N SER A 260 -0.58 31.34 0.97
CA SER A 260 -1.95 31.61 1.40
C SER A 260 -2.77 30.31 1.43
N GLY A 261 -3.64 30.14 2.42
CA GLY A 261 -4.38 28.90 2.65
C GLY A 261 -3.57 27.84 3.41
N SER A 262 -4.13 26.63 3.47
CA SER A 262 -3.62 25.48 4.25
C SER A 262 -2.97 24.39 3.40
N VAL A 263 -3.53 24.10 2.22
CA VAL A 263 -3.02 23.09 1.27
C VAL A 263 -1.66 23.53 0.70
N PRO A 264 -0.58 22.76 0.88
CA PRO A 264 0.75 23.08 0.32
C PRO A 264 0.80 22.93 -1.20
N SER A 265 1.87 23.45 -1.82
CA SER A 265 2.25 23.07 -3.18
C SER A 265 3.20 21.87 -3.12
N LEU A 266 3.27 21.06 -4.18
CA LEU A 266 4.15 19.90 -4.25
C LEU A 266 5.32 20.23 -5.18
N ARG A 267 6.56 20.09 -4.74
CA ARG A 267 7.74 20.22 -5.60
C ARG A 267 8.37 18.86 -5.81
N VAL A 268 8.47 18.45 -7.08
CA VAL A 268 9.15 17.24 -7.52
C VAL A 268 10.50 17.62 -8.11
N ALA A 269 11.59 17.27 -7.43
CA ALA A 269 12.93 17.42 -7.95
C ALA A 269 13.28 16.20 -8.82
N LEU A 270 13.33 16.40 -10.14
CA LEU A 270 13.71 15.36 -11.10
C LEU A 270 15.24 15.19 -11.19
N GLN A 271 15.67 13.95 -11.39
CA GLN A 271 17.05 13.55 -11.70
C GLN A 271 17.04 12.47 -12.79
N GLY A 272 18.20 12.22 -13.43
CA GLY A 272 18.36 11.25 -14.51
C GLY A 272 18.44 11.94 -15.87
N THR A 273 17.77 11.38 -16.89
CA THR A 273 17.73 11.91 -18.26
C THR A 273 16.30 12.03 -18.78
N ALA A 274 16.09 12.94 -19.72
CA ALA A 274 14.87 13.05 -20.52
C ALA A 274 15.19 13.18 -22.00
N VAL A 275 14.25 12.82 -22.87
CA VAL A 275 14.35 13.06 -24.32
C VAL A 275 14.33 14.57 -24.59
N GLU A 276 15.34 15.07 -25.32
CA GLU A 276 15.39 16.46 -25.78
C GLU A 276 14.80 16.60 -27.19
N GLY A 277 14.82 15.52 -27.97
CA GLY A 277 14.27 15.45 -29.32
C GLY A 277 14.77 14.22 -30.09
N PRO A 278 14.53 14.14 -31.40
CA PRO A 278 14.95 13.01 -32.24
C PRO A 278 16.45 12.71 -32.09
N GLY A 279 16.77 11.50 -31.63
CA GLY A 279 18.13 11.02 -31.43
C GLY A 279 18.87 11.61 -30.22
N LYS A 280 18.21 12.36 -29.33
CA LYS A 280 18.85 13.12 -28.24
C LYS A 280 18.20 12.95 -26.87
N VAL A 281 19.04 12.82 -25.85
CA VAL A 281 18.68 12.97 -24.44
C VAL A 281 19.51 14.07 -23.79
N ARG A 282 18.96 14.67 -22.74
CA ARG A 282 19.64 15.63 -21.87
C ARG A 282 19.60 15.14 -20.42
N THR A 283 20.62 15.47 -19.65
CA THR A 283 20.63 15.27 -18.19
C THR A 283 19.65 16.25 -17.54
N LEU A 284 18.92 15.77 -16.53
CA LEU A 284 18.03 16.58 -15.70
C LEU A 284 18.79 17.17 -14.50
N GLY A 285 18.44 18.39 -14.10
CA GLY A 285 19.05 19.08 -12.95
C GLY A 285 18.06 19.95 -12.16
N PRO A 286 18.54 20.79 -11.23
CA PRO A 286 17.68 21.55 -10.31
C PRO A 286 16.69 22.53 -10.96
N ALA A 287 16.90 22.88 -12.24
CA ALA A 287 15.99 23.69 -13.05
C ALA A 287 14.78 22.89 -13.60
N ASP A 288 14.88 21.57 -13.68
CA ASP A 288 13.83 20.65 -14.15
C ASP A 288 12.84 20.26 -13.02
N ALA A 289 12.93 20.89 -11.86
CA ALA A 289 12.07 20.59 -10.73
C ALA A 289 10.66 21.16 -10.93
N VAL A 290 9.67 20.30 -11.20
CA VAL A 290 8.28 20.68 -11.40
C VAL A 290 7.64 21.09 -10.06
N THR A 291 6.79 22.11 -10.09
CA THR A 291 5.97 22.53 -8.93
C THR A 291 4.50 22.44 -9.30
N TYR A 292 3.75 21.68 -8.52
CA TYR A 292 2.32 21.44 -8.67
C TYR A 292 1.54 22.27 -7.66
N THR A 293 0.52 22.98 -8.13
CA THR A 293 -0.35 23.81 -7.29
C THR A 293 -1.75 23.23 -7.25
N TYR A 294 -2.37 23.25 -6.07
CA TYR A 294 -3.76 22.85 -5.88
C TYR A 294 -4.70 23.90 -6.51
N ASP A 295 -5.54 23.45 -7.44
CA ASP A 295 -6.61 24.23 -8.05
C ASP A 295 -7.91 23.98 -7.29
N PRO A 296 -8.42 24.94 -6.49
CA PRO A 296 -9.63 24.73 -5.69
C PRO A 296 -10.91 24.70 -6.51
N ALA A 297 -10.89 25.15 -7.78
CA ALA A 297 -12.05 25.07 -8.67
C ALA A 297 -12.15 23.71 -9.37
N LYS A 298 -11.02 23.03 -9.59
CA LYS A 298 -10.96 21.64 -10.08
C LYS A 298 -10.84 20.60 -8.96
N GLN A 299 -10.58 21.03 -7.72
CA GLN A 299 -10.33 20.20 -6.54
C GLN A 299 -9.15 19.21 -6.68
N GLN A 300 -8.13 19.56 -7.48
CA GLN A 300 -6.98 18.70 -7.79
C GLN A 300 -5.68 19.50 -7.93
N TYR A 301 -4.53 18.83 -7.86
CA TYR A 301 -3.25 19.41 -8.24
C TYR A 301 -3.14 19.62 -9.76
N THR A 302 -2.39 20.65 -10.15
CA THR A 302 -2.15 21.03 -11.55
C THR A 302 -0.67 21.35 -11.78
N PRO A 303 -0.10 21.00 -12.95
CA PRO A 303 -0.68 20.12 -13.98
C PRO A 303 -0.94 18.70 -13.45
N PRO A 304 -1.85 17.92 -14.05
CA PRO A 304 -1.96 16.49 -13.73
C PRO A 304 -0.70 15.74 -14.21
N LEU A 305 -0.56 14.48 -13.84
CA LEU A 305 0.16 13.51 -14.69
C LEU A 305 -0.53 13.49 -16.07
N ASP A 306 0.23 13.70 -17.13
CA ASP A 306 -0.28 13.67 -18.50
C ASP A 306 -0.89 12.29 -18.85
N ARG A 307 -1.82 12.28 -19.81
CA ARG A 307 -2.57 11.10 -20.26
C ARG A 307 -2.03 10.58 -21.59
#